data_AF-X1DLW1-F1
#
_entry.id   AF-X1DLW1-F1
#
_cell.length_a   1.000
_cell.length_b   1.000
_cell.length_c   1.000
_cell.angle_alpha   90.00
_cell.angle_beta   90.00
_cell.angle_gamma   90.00
#
_symmetry.space_group_name_H-M   'P 1'
#
loop_
_entity.id
_entity.type
_entity.pdbx_description
1 polymer ?
#
loop_
_entity_poly.entity_id
_entity_poly.type
_entity_poly.pdbx_seq_one_letter_code
_entity_poly.pdbx_strand_id
1 'polypeptide(L)'
;EKITSQKAFDYSFQLSLDLSKETGFEIDIQIMNYAPLGFRHSVLKNGILLFSKNDKLRLDLIENISLEYIDFYELSLQYIHDVVS
;
A
#
# COMPACT_ATOMS: atom_id res chain seq x y z
N GLU A 1 5.11 -20.50 -3.96
CA GLU A 1 6.02 -19.78 -4.89
C GLU A 1 6.11 -18.31 -4.49
N LYS A 2 7.26 -17.66 -4.71
CA LYS A 2 7.40 -16.21 -4.48
C LYS A 2 6.80 -15.48 -5.68
N ILE A 3 5.77 -14.67 -5.46
CA ILE A 3 5.15 -13.85 -6.52
C ILE A 3 6.14 -12.76 -6.94
N THR A 4 6.23 -12.48 -8.24
CA THR A 4 7.10 -11.43 -8.79
C THR A 4 6.35 -10.10 -8.85
N SER A 5 7.09 -8.99 -8.82
CA SER A 5 6.48 -7.65 -8.96
C SER A 5 5.70 -7.50 -10.28
N GLN A 6 6.18 -8.10 -11.38
CA GLN A 6 5.49 -8.07 -12.66
C GLN A 6 4.13 -8.77 -12.58
N LYS A 7 4.09 -9.99 -12.03
CA LYS A 7 2.83 -10.73 -11.87
C LYS A 7 1.85 -10.00 -10.96
N ALA A 8 2.36 -9.32 -9.92
CA ALA A 8 1.53 -8.51 -9.03
C ALA A 8 0.94 -7.29 -9.74
N PHE A 9 1.71 -6.63 -10.62
CA PHE A 9 1.25 -5.52 -11.45
C PHE A 9 0.19 -5.97 -12.47
N ASP A 10 0.45 -7.06 -13.19
CA ASP A 10 -0.50 -7.60 -14.18
C ASP A 10 -1.83 -7.96 -13.50
N TYR A 11 -1.75 -8.55 -12.31
CA TYR A 11 -2.92 -8.87 -11.48
C TYR A 11 -3.69 -7.62 -11.04
N SER A 12 -3.00 -6.59 -10.51
CA SER A 12 -3.69 -5.38 -10.08
C SER A 12 -4.33 -4.63 -11.24
N PHE A 13 -3.63 -4.54 -12.37
CA PHE A 13 -4.14 -3.90 -13.57
C PHE A 13 -5.42 -4.59 -14.08
N GLN A 14 -5.39 -5.92 -14.21
CA GLN A 14 -6.55 -6.67 -14.69
C GLN A 14 -7.74 -6.53 -13.72
N LEU A 15 -7.49 -6.63 -12.41
CA LEU A 15 -8.55 -6.51 -11.41
C LEU A 15 -9.14 -5.09 -11.36
N SER A 16 -8.34 -4.04 -11.57
CA SER A 16 -8.82 -2.66 -11.69
C SER A 16 -9.81 -2.52 -12.84
N LEU A 17 -9.47 -3.08 -14.02
CA LEU A 17 -10.34 -3.04 -15.20
C LEU A 17 -11.65 -3.78 -14.97
N ASP A 18 -11.59 -4.96 -14.36
CA ASP A 18 -12.77 -5.80 -14.15
C ASP A 18 -13.72 -5.17 -13.13
N LEU A 19 -13.21 -4.69 -11.98
CA LEU A 19 -14.03 -3.98 -11.00
C LEU A 19 -14.59 -2.68 -11.55
N SER A 20 -13.82 -1.94 -12.36
CA SER A 20 -14.31 -0.70 -12.96
C SER A 20 -15.49 -0.96 -13.90
N LYS A 21 -15.42 -2.03 -14.69
CA LYS A 21 -16.51 -2.46 -15.57
C LYS A 21 -17.74 -2.92 -14.80
N GLU A 22 -17.55 -3.71 -13.75
CA GLU A 22 -18.66 -4.26 -12.96
C GLU A 22 -19.38 -3.21 -12.11
N THR A 23 -18.65 -2.23 -11.60
CA THR A 23 -19.20 -1.20 -10.70
C THR A 23 -19.63 0.08 -11.41
N GLY A 24 -19.10 0.33 -12.62
CA GLY A 24 -19.31 1.58 -13.36
C GLY A 24 -18.50 2.78 -12.83
N PHE A 25 -17.62 2.57 -11.85
CA PHE A 25 -16.72 3.58 -11.31
C PHE A 25 -15.29 3.35 -11.80
N GLU A 26 -14.48 4.40 -11.88
CA GLU A 26 -13.04 4.27 -12.09
C GLU A 26 -12.39 3.75 -10.80
N ILE A 27 -11.88 2.53 -10.83
CA ILE A 27 -11.25 1.85 -9.69
C ILE A 27 -9.79 1.59 -10.00
N ASP A 28 -8.92 2.10 -9.14
CA ASP A 28 -7.49 1.78 -9.14
C ASP A 28 -7.14 0.82 -7.99
N ILE A 29 -6.17 -0.06 -8.21
CA ILE A 29 -5.77 -1.12 -7.29
C ILE A 29 -4.26 -1.12 -7.15
N GLN A 30 -3.81 -0.96 -5.91
CA GLN A 30 -2.40 -1.05 -5.55
C GLN A 30 -2.15 -2.26 -4.64
N ILE A 31 -1.21 -3.12 -5.03
CA ILE A 31 -0.77 -4.23 -4.18
C ILE A 31 0.17 -3.71 -3.09
N MET A 32 -0.26 -3.82 -1.83
CA MET A 32 0.51 -3.31 -0.69
C MET A 32 1.88 -3.97 -0.51
N ASN A 33 2.04 -5.25 -0.86
CA ASN A 33 3.30 -6.00 -0.68
C ASN A 33 4.51 -5.38 -1.40
N TYR A 34 4.27 -4.63 -2.48
CA TYR A 34 5.32 -3.99 -3.29
C TYR A 34 5.21 -2.45 -3.26
N ALA A 35 4.30 -1.91 -2.44
CA ALA A 35 4.08 -0.47 -2.37
C ALA A 35 5.15 0.22 -1.49
N PRO A 36 5.52 1.47 -1.81
CA PRO A 36 6.42 2.25 -0.97
C PRO A 36 5.93 2.36 0.48
N LEU A 37 6.87 2.42 1.43
CA LEU A 37 6.56 2.50 2.86
C LEU A 37 5.57 3.62 3.21
N GLY A 38 5.77 4.84 2.67
CA GLY A 38 4.87 5.95 2.89
C GLY A 38 3.44 5.71 2.38
N PHE A 39 3.29 5.01 1.25
CA PHE A 39 1.97 4.62 0.72
C PHE A 39 1.31 3.59 1.64
N ARG A 40 2.04 2.55 2.03
CA ARG A 40 1.56 1.51 2.96
C ARG A 40 1.07 2.12 4.27
N HIS A 41 1.85 3.03 4.87
CA HIS A 41 1.48 3.73 6.09
C HIS A 41 0.25 4.64 5.88
N SER A 42 0.16 5.39 4.78
CA SER A 42 -1.01 6.23 4.46
C SER A 42 -2.30 5.41 4.35
N VAL A 43 -2.25 4.24 3.69
CA VAL A 43 -3.39 3.32 3.58
C VAL A 43 -3.85 2.85 4.96
N LEU A 44 -2.93 2.46 5.83
CA LEU A 44 -3.27 1.98 7.18
C LEU A 44 -3.80 3.09 8.10
N LYS A 45 -3.27 4.31 7.95
CA LYS A 45 -3.63 5.45 8.79
C LYS A 45 -4.94 6.12 8.37
N ASN A 46 -5.16 6.27 7.07
CA ASN A 46 -6.24 7.09 6.51
C ASN A 46 -7.30 6.26 5.76
N GLY A 47 -6.98 5.00 5.42
CA GLY A 47 -7.88 4.13 4.66
C GLY A 47 -9.03 3.58 5.50
N ILE A 48 -10.04 3.07 4.80
CA ILE A 48 -11.20 2.40 5.40
C ILE A 48 -11.05 0.90 5.14
N LEU A 49 -11.05 0.09 6.20
CA LEU A 49 -11.00 -1.36 6.08
C LEU A 49 -12.34 -1.90 5.53
N LEU A 50 -12.31 -2.45 4.32
CA LEU A 50 -13.50 -3.08 3.72
C LEU A 50 -13.68 -4.53 4.22
N PHE A 51 -12.60 -5.31 4.28
CA PHE A 51 -12.64 -6.69 4.78
C PHE A 51 -11.27 -7.14 5.29
N SER A 52 -11.27 -8.15 6.17
CA SER A 52 -10.07 -8.84 6.62
C SER A 52 -10.34 -10.32 6.75
N LYS A 53 -9.52 -11.14 6.09
CA LYS A 53 -9.58 -12.61 6.21
C LYS A 53 -8.78 -13.14 7.39
N ASN A 54 -7.70 -12.44 7.77
CA ASN A 54 -6.80 -12.84 8.85
C ASN A 54 -6.39 -11.61 9.65
N ASP A 55 -7.02 -11.45 10.82
CA ASP A 55 -6.82 -10.29 11.67
C ASP A 55 -5.45 -10.26 12.31
N LYS A 56 -4.89 -11.42 12.64
CA LYS A 56 -3.53 -11.52 13.17
C LYS A 56 -2.51 -10.97 12.17
N LEU A 57 -2.60 -11.44 10.92
CA LEU A 57 -1.73 -10.93 9.85
C LEU A 57 -1.91 -9.42 9.64
N ARG A 58 -3.14 -8.91 9.71
CA ARG A 58 -3.40 -7.47 9.59
C ARG A 58 -2.75 -6.67 10.72
N LEU A 59 -2.88 -7.12 11.96
CA LEU A 59 -2.27 -6.47 13.12
C LEU A 59 -0.75 -6.49 13.03
N ASP A 60 -0.17 -7.65 12.68
CA ASP A 60 1.28 -7.78 12.48
C ASP A 60 1.77 -6.82 11.38
N LEU A 61 1.02 -6.65 10.29
CA LEU A 61 1.36 -5.68 9.23
C LEU A 61 1.29 -4.23 9.72
N ILE A 62 0.26 -3.88 10.50
CA ILE A 62 0.11 -2.54 11.06
C ILE A 62 1.28 -2.19 11.96
N GLU A 63 1.64 -3.08 12.88
CA GLU A 63 2.76 -2.88 13.81
C GLU A 63 4.07 -2.70 13.04
N ASN A 64 4.40 -3.64 12.15
CA ASN A 64 5.66 -3.62 11.40
C ASN A 64 5.79 -2.36 10.52
N ILE A 65 4.74 -1.99 9.78
CA ILE A 65 4.78 -0.81 8.91
C ILE A 65 4.84 0.48 9.73
N SER A 66 4.17 0.54 10.88
CA SER A 66 4.22 1.73 11.74
C SER A 66 5.60 1.95 12.33
N LEU A 67 6.24 0.88 12.82
CA LEU A 67 7.62 0.93 13.32
C LEU A 67 8.60 1.33 12.22
N GLU A 68 8.54 0.66 11.06
CA GLU A 68 9.38 0.97 9.90
C GLU A 68 9.20 2.45 9.51
N TYR A 69 7.97 2.96 9.42
CA TYR A 69 7.71 4.35 9.06
C TYR A 69 8.27 5.36 10.07
N ILE A 70 8.14 5.10 11.37
CA ILE A 70 8.69 5.96 12.43
C ILE A 70 10.22 6.06 12.29
N ASP A 71 10.90 4.93 12.08
CA ASP A 71 12.36 4.91 11.92
C ASP A 71 12.82 5.74 10.71
N PHE A 72 12.03 5.79 9.63
CA PHE A 72 12.34 6.54 8.42
C PHE A 72 11.80 7.98 8.39
N TYR A 73 10.96 8.38 9.35
CA TYR A 73 10.19 9.62 9.27
C TYR A 73 11.08 10.86 9.21
N GLU A 74 11.99 11.02 10.18
CA GLU A 74 12.87 12.19 10.26
C GLU A 74 13.79 12.30 9.03
N LEU A 75 14.33 11.17 8.58
CA LEU A 75 15.16 11.14 7.37
C LEU A 75 14.37 11.57 6.13
N SER A 76 13.09 11.18 6.03
CA SER A 76 12.23 11.58 4.92
C SER A 76 11.94 13.08 4.92
N LEU A 77 11.79 13.70 6.09
CA LEU A 77 11.57 15.14 6.21
C LEU A 77 12.81 15.93 5.77
N GLN A 78 13.99 15.51 6.20
CA GLN A 78 15.25 16.14 5.80
C GLN A 78 15.48 16.02 4.29
N TYR A 79 15.22 14.84 3.70
CA TYR A 79 15.31 14.65 2.26
C TYR A 79 14.36 15.58 1.49
N ILE A 80 13.09 15.69 1.92
CA ILE A 80 12.12 16.59 1.28
C ILE A 80 12.57 18.05 1.39
N HIS A 81 13.04 18.46 2.56
CA HIS A 81 13.60 19.80 2.76
C HIS A 81 14.73 20.06 1.75
N ASP A 82 15.71 19.17 1.64
CA ASP A 82 16.88 19.36 0.78
C ASP A 82 16.55 19.35 -0.72
N VAL A 83 15.46 18.69 -1.14
CA VAL A 83 14.99 18.69 -2.54
C VAL A 83 14.19 19.95 -2.89
N VAL A 84 13.49 20.53 -1.91
CA VAL A 84 12.62 21.70 -2.11
C VAL A 84 13.35 23.02 -1.87
N SER A 85 14.45 23.00 -1.11
CA SER A 85 15.35 24.14 -0.83
C SER A 85 16.26 24.46 -2.01
#